data_AF-A0A6V2A8I9-F1
#
_entry.id   AF-A0A6V2A8I9-F1
#
_cell.length_a   1.000
_cell.length_b   1.000
_cell.length_c   1.000
_cell.angle_alpha   90.00
_cell.angle_beta   90.00
_cell.angle_gamma   90.00
#
_symmetry.space_group_name_H-M   'P 1'
#
loop_
_entity.id
_entity.type
_entity.pdbx_description
1 polymer ?
#
loop_
_entity_poly.entity_id
_entity_poly.type
_entity_poly.pdbx_seq_one_letter_code
_entity_poly.pdbx_strand_id
1 'polypeptide(L)'
;MDGTLLYWNIGPKGTEEPAARVPFAHDMAIWDMKWHPAGHALATGSNDRQTKFWARNRLGSTIGLDDEDEDEEAAEIHSAEMELGNHVGIVIGRRGATIISMQRATGTKMHVDQVRKVLQIEGTLKQISSVKKRVGALLERVSNDNEQRPGGVGPGSSYTGFSMY
;
A
#
# COMPACT_ATOMS: atom_id res chain seq x y z
N MET A 1 -24.47 -22.69 7.25
CA MET A 1 -24.13 -21.62 8.21
C MET A 1 -22.74 -21.15 7.86
N ASP A 2 -22.54 -19.85 7.75
CA ASP A 2 -21.36 -19.16 7.22
C ASP A 2 -20.31 -18.78 8.29
N GLY A 3 -20.50 -19.21 9.53
CA GLY A 3 -19.51 -19.03 10.60
C GLY A 3 -19.18 -17.57 10.93
N THR A 4 -20.05 -16.62 10.55
CA THR A 4 -19.87 -15.19 10.79
C THR A 4 -20.05 -14.85 12.27
N LEU A 5 -19.16 -14.01 12.81
CA LEU A 5 -19.25 -13.48 14.18
C LEU A 5 -19.71 -12.02 14.15
N LEU A 6 -20.70 -11.69 14.99
CA LEU A 6 -21.25 -10.33 15.12
C LEU A 6 -21.11 -9.84 16.55
N TYR A 7 -20.70 -8.58 16.70
CA TYR A 7 -20.61 -7.89 17.98
C TYR A 7 -21.63 -6.75 18.01
N TRP A 8 -22.51 -6.76 19.01
CA TRP A 8 -23.61 -5.81 19.14
C TRP A 8 -23.44 -4.94 20.38
N ASN A 9 -23.62 -3.63 20.25
CA ASN A 9 -23.69 -2.72 21.39
C ASN A 9 -25.14 -2.60 21.85
N ILE A 10 -25.43 -3.12 23.04
CA ILE A 10 -26.78 -3.06 23.62
C ILE A 10 -26.83 -1.88 24.60
N GLY A 11 -27.76 -0.94 24.40
CA GLY A 11 -27.99 0.18 25.32
C GLY A 11 -28.62 1.41 24.67
N PRO A 12 -28.71 2.55 25.38
CA PRO A 12 -29.30 3.79 24.87
C PRO A 12 -28.57 4.39 23.66
N LYS A 13 -27.31 3.98 23.45
CA LYS A 13 -26.47 4.31 22.30
C LYS A 13 -26.31 3.13 21.33
N GLY A 14 -27.10 2.08 21.49
CA GLY A 14 -27.10 0.93 20.59
C GLY A 14 -27.69 1.31 19.25
N THR A 15 -27.05 0.88 18.18
CA THR A 15 -27.48 1.02 16.80
C THR A 15 -28.26 -0.24 16.36
N GLU A 16 -29.08 -0.13 15.32
CA GLU A 16 -29.71 -1.29 14.66
C GLU A 16 -28.69 -2.14 13.87
N GLU A 17 -27.49 -1.62 13.69
CA GLU A 17 -26.37 -2.27 13.03
C GLU A 17 -25.36 -2.83 14.05
N PRO A 18 -24.70 -3.97 13.74
CA PRO A 18 -23.68 -4.54 14.61
C PRO A 18 -22.49 -3.59 14.71
N ALA A 19 -21.94 -3.46 15.91
CA ALA A 19 -20.76 -2.63 16.17
C ALA A 19 -19.47 -3.23 15.59
N ALA A 20 -19.44 -4.53 15.30
CA ALA A 20 -18.42 -5.14 14.45
C ALA A 20 -18.95 -6.42 13.81
N ARG A 21 -18.51 -6.69 12.59
CA ARG A 21 -18.77 -7.92 11.86
C ARG A 21 -17.45 -8.58 11.47
N VAL A 22 -17.33 -9.89 11.72
CA VAL A 22 -16.19 -10.68 11.30
C VAL A 22 -16.71 -11.78 10.37
N PRO A 23 -16.75 -11.52 9.05
CA PRO A 23 -17.12 -12.53 8.07
C PRO A 23 -16.07 -13.63 8.04
N PHE A 24 -16.49 -14.87 7.79
CA PHE A 24 -15.59 -16.04 7.76
C PHE A 24 -14.76 -16.21 9.03
N ALA A 25 -15.31 -15.81 10.18
CA ALA A 25 -14.65 -16.06 11.47
C ALA A 25 -14.32 -17.55 11.61
N HIS A 26 -15.23 -18.41 11.14
CA HIS A 26 -15.03 -19.85 10.97
C HIS A 26 -15.57 -20.34 9.61
N ASP A 27 -15.01 -21.45 9.11
CA ASP A 27 -15.45 -22.05 7.82
C ASP A 27 -16.78 -22.82 7.96
N MET A 28 -17.18 -23.11 9.19
CA MET A 28 -18.39 -23.84 9.56
C MET A 28 -19.10 -23.15 10.73
N ALA A 29 -20.28 -23.68 11.11
CA ALA A 29 -21.06 -23.18 12.23
C ALA A 29 -20.22 -23.11 13.53
N ILE A 30 -20.39 -22.01 14.27
CA ILE A 30 -19.89 -21.80 15.63
C ILE A 30 -20.93 -22.36 16.59
N TRP A 31 -20.50 -23.18 17.55
CA TRP A 31 -21.39 -23.90 18.47
C TRP A 31 -21.25 -23.43 19.91
N ASP A 32 -20.05 -22.98 20.29
CA ASP A 32 -19.80 -22.45 21.63
C ASP A 32 -18.97 -21.17 21.55
N MET A 33 -19.22 -20.29 22.51
CA MET A 33 -18.55 -19.00 22.61
C MET A 33 -18.48 -18.54 24.06
N LYS A 34 -17.27 -18.19 24.53
CA LYS A 34 -17.05 -17.76 25.91
C LYS A 34 -16.12 -16.56 25.99
N TRP A 35 -16.60 -15.51 26.65
CA TRP A 35 -15.76 -14.39 27.06
C TRP A 35 -14.90 -14.79 28.26
N HIS A 36 -13.65 -14.33 28.25
CA HIS A 36 -12.82 -14.32 29.45
C HIS A 36 -13.52 -13.48 30.53
N PRO A 37 -13.48 -13.85 31.82
CA PRO A 37 -14.17 -13.12 32.89
C PRO A 37 -13.82 -11.62 32.99
N ALA A 38 -12.59 -11.26 32.60
CA ALA A 38 -12.15 -9.87 32.55
C ALA A 38 -12.52 -9.13 31.23
N GLY A 39 -13.25 -9.76 30.31
CA GLY A 39 -13.82 -9.14 29.12
C GLY A 39 -12.84 -8.77 28.00
N HIS A 40 -11.55 -9.11 28.10
CA HIS A 40 -10.53 -8.71 27.13
C HIS A 40 -10.31 -9.71 25.99
N ALA A 41 -10.85 -10.92 26.10
CA ALA A 41 -10.71 -11.97 25.09
C ALA A 41 -11.98 -12.81 24.98
N LEU A 42 -12.23 -13.34 23.79
CA LEU A 42 -13.33 -14.23 23.45
C LEU A 42 -12.77 -15.49 22.81
N ALA A 43 -13.26 -16.65 23.21
CA ALA A 43 -13.00 -17.92 22.53
C ALA A 43 -14.24 -18.38 21.78
N THR A 44 -14.08 -18.79 20.53
CA THR A 44 -15.12 -19.42 19.70
C THR A 44 -14.73 -20.86 19.38
N GLY A 45 -15.68 -21.80 19.51
CA GLY A 45 -15.53 -23.21 19.12
C GLY A 45 -16.46 -23.56 17.96
N SER A 46 -15.91 -24.11 16.89
CA SER A 46 -16.63 -24.38 15.64
C SER A 46 -16.49 -25.84 15.18
N ASN A 47 -17.43 -26.26 14.32
CA ASN A 47 -17.41 -27.56 13.67
C ASN A 47 -16.30 -27.68 12.58
N ASP A 48 -15.57 -26.61 12.31
CA ASP A 48 -14.35 -26.62 11.47
C ASP A 48 -13.12 -27.20 12.19
N ARG A 49 -13.31 -27.73 13.41
CA ARG A 49 -12.27 -28.31 14.28
C ARG A 49 -11.24 -27.28 14.75
N GLN A 50 -11.59 -25.99 14.72
CA GLN A 50 -10.75 -24.92 15.24
C GLN A 50 -11.39 -24.23 16.44
N THR A 51 -10.54 -23.77 17.34
CA THR A 51 -10.88 -22.78 18.36
C THR A 51 -10.10 -21.52 18.07
N LYS A 52 -10.80 -20.39 17.91
CA LYS A 52 -10.17 -19.10 17.64
C LYS A 52 -10.35 -18.17 18.83
N PHE A 53 -9.35 -17.32 19.03
CA PHE A 53 -9.34 -16.31 20.07
C PHE A 53 -9.43 -14.93 19.45
N TRP A 54 -10.29 -14.10 20.02
CA TRP A 54 -10.56 -12.74 19.56
C TRP A 54 -10.27 -11.79 20.71
N ALA A 55 -9.53 -10.74 20.45
CA ALA A 55 -9.28 -9.67 21.40
C ALA A 55 -9.45 -8.34 20.69
N ARG A 56 -9.78 -7.29 21.44
CA ARG A 56 -9.76 -5.93 20.89
C ARG A 56 -8.35 -5.60 20.45
N ASN A 57 -8.23 -4.86 19.35
CA ASN A 57 -6.93 -4.36 18.94
C ASN A 57 -6.33 -3.47 20.04
N ARG A 58 -5.01 -3.50 20.19
CA ARG A 58 -4.33 -2.59 21.12
C ARG A 58 -4.66 -1.16 20.69
N LEU A 59 -4.98 -0.29 21.65
CA LEU A 59 -5.25 1.12 21.38
C LEU A 59 -4.09 1.70 20.54
N GLY A 60 -4.40 2.25 19.36
CA GLY A 60 -3.42 2.79 18.40
C GLY A 60 -2.84 1.78 17.40
N SER A 61 -3.22 0.51 17.46
CA SER A 61 -2.93 -0.46 16.40
C SER A 61 -3.97 -0.35 15.29
N THR A 62 -3.51 -0.36 14.05
CA THR A 62 -4.35 -0.36 12.83
C THR A 62 -4.51 -1.77 12.25
N ILE A 63 -3.91 -2.78 12.88
CA ILE A 63 -3.94 -4.16 12.39
C ILE A 63 -5.37 -4.70 12.49
N GLY A 64 -6.02 -4.96 11.35
CA GLY A 64 -7.39 -5.51 11.28
C GLY A 64 -8.51 -4.47 11.27
N LEU A 65 -8.21 -3.20 10.94
CA LEU A 65 -9.21 -2.16 10.65
C LEU A 65 -9.41 -1.96 9.14
N ASP A 66 -9.17 -3.00 8.34
CA ASP A 66 -9.41 -2.95 6.91
C ASP A 66 -10.81 -3.55 6.65
N ASP A 67 -11.62 -2.80 5.87
CA ASP A 67 -12.62 -3.32 4.92
C ASP A 67 -14.13 -3.34 5.23
N GLU A 68 -14.76 -2.34 5.88
CA GLU A 68 -16.24 -2.16 5.73
C GLU A 68 -16.72 -0.69 5.62
N ASP A 69 -16.00 0.19 4.90
CA ASP A 69 -16.51 1.53 4.47
C ASP A 69 -15.79 2.08 3.20
N GLU A 70 -15.12 1.25 2.38
CA GLU A 70 -14.23 1.78 1.31
C GLU A 70 -14.59 1.38 -0.14
N ASP A 71 -15.86 1.08 -0.42
CA ASP A 71 -16.31 0.68 -1.77
C ASP A 71 -16.95 1.82 -2.59
N GLU A 72 -17.44 2.90 -1.97
CA GLU A 72 -18.05 4.01 -2.74
C GLU A 72 -17.03 5.09 -3.16
N GLU A 73 -16.04 5.42 -2.33
CA GLU A 73 -15.00 6.42 -2.68
C GLU A 73 -13.93 5.85 -3.64
N ALA A 74 -13.92 4.52 -3.82
CA ALA A 74 -12.98 3.82 -4.70
C ALA A 74 -13.39 3.80 -6.18
N ALA A 75 -14.59 4.26 -6.55
CA ALA A 75 -15.06 4.26 -7.95
C ALA A 75 -14.86 5.60 -8.67
N GLU A 76 -14.63 6.69 -7.94
CA GLU A 76 -14.39 8.00 -8.55
C GLU A 76 -12.99 8.08 -9.17
N ILE A 77 -12.94 8.50 -10.44
CA ILE A 77 -11.67 8.70 -11.15
C ILE A 77 -11.20 10.13 -10.88
N HIS A 78 -10.11 10.24 -10.12
CA HIS A 78 -9.44 11.51 -9.86
C HIS A 78 -8.25 11.70 -10.81
N SER A 79 -7.95 12.95 -11.11
CA SER A 79 -6.68 13.34 -11.73
C SER A 79 -5.77 13.97 -10.68
N ALA A 80 -4.50 13.58 -10.70
CA ALA A 80 -3.47 14.15 -9.84
C ALA A 80 -2.21 14.43 -10.63
N GLU A 81 -1.53 15.52 -10.28
CA GLU A 81 -0.20 15.84 -10.80
C GLU A 81 0.85 15.69 -9.69
N MET A 82 2.09 15.37 -10.07
CA MET A 82 3.24 15.30 -9.19
C MET A 82 4.50 15.73 -9.93
N GLU A 83 5.31 16.56 -9.29
CA GLU A 83 6.57 17.04 -9.88
C GLU A 83 7.64 15.95 -9.87
N LEU A 84 8.31 15.79 -11.01
CA LEU A 84 9.41 14.82 -11.21
C LEU A 84 10.77 15.50 -11.28
N GLY A 85 10.82 16.80 -11.58
CA GLY A 85 12.06 17.55 -11.77
C GLY A 85 12.99 16.91 -12.81
N ASN A 86 14.27 16.75 -12.45
CA ASN A 86 15.29 16.17 -13.34
C ASN A 86 15.19 14.64 -13.50
N HIS A 87 14.26 13.99 -12.81
CA HIS A 87 14.17 12.53 -12.75
C HIS A 87 13.19 11.92 -13.76
N VAL A 88 12.62 12.74 -14.66
CA VAL A 88 11.69 12.32 -15.72
C VAL A 88 12.17 11.08 -16.49
N GLY A 89 13.46 11.04 -16.88
CA GLY A 89 13.99 9.93 -17.66
C GLY A 89 13.97 8.58 -16.94
N ILE A 90 14.15 8.58 -15.61
CA ILE A 90 14.17 7.36 -14.79
C ILE A 90 12.74 6.85 -14.55
N VAL A 91 11.79 7.76 -14.39
CA VAL A 91 10.36 7.43 -14.24
C VAL A 91 9.79 6.79 -15.51
N ILE A 92 10.18 7.28 -16.69
CA ILE A 92 9.79 6.67 -17.97
C ILE A 92 10.51 5.32 -18.16
N GLY A 93 11.82 5.29 -17.90
CA GLY A 93 12.68 4.13 -18.16
C GLY A 93 12.99 3.92 -19.64
N ARG A 94 13.96 3.04 -19.92
CA ARG A 94 14.35 2.71 -21.30
C ARG A 94 13.14 2.19 -22.09
N ARG A 95 12.82 2.84 -23.20
CA ARG A 95 11.66 2.52 -24.06
C ARG A 95 10.30 2.54 -23.31
N GLY A 96 10.19 3.31 -22.23
CA GLY A 96 8.95 3.38 -21.44
C GLY A 96 8.70 2.18 -20.52
N ALA A 97 9.67 1.27 -20.35
CA ALA A 97 9.44 0.02 -19.61
C ALA A 97 9.01 0.26 -18.15
N THR A 98 9.59 1.26 -17.47
CA THR A 98 9.30 1.55 -16.06
C THR A 98 7.88 2.07 -15.90
N ILE A 99 7.49 3.08 -16.68
CA ILE A 99 6.14 3.64 -16.61
C ILE A 99 5.07 2.62 -17.02
N ILE A 100 5.34 1.78 -18.03
CA ILE A 100 4.43 0.70 -18.44
C ILE A 100 4.24 -0.31 -17.32
N SER A 101 5.34 -0.75 -16.69
CA SER A 101 5.28 -1.69 -15.56
C SER A 101 4.50 -1.09 -14.39
N MET A 102 4.68 0.20 -14.13
CA MET A 102 4.00 0.89 -13.05
C MET A 102 2.50 0.98 -13.31
N GLN A 103 2.08 1.37 -14.52
CA GLN A 103 0.66 1.40 -14.92
C GLN A 103 -0.01 0.04 -14.79
N ARG A 104 0.65 -1.04 -15.24
CA ARG A 104 0.11 -2.40 -15.11
C ARG A 104 -0.03 -2.86 -13.67
N ALA A 105 0.91 -2.48 -12.80
CA ALA A 105 0.91 -2.91 -11.40
C ALA A 105 -0.13 -2.16 -10.55
N THR A 106 -0.40 -0.89 -10.86
CA THR A 106 -1.31 -0.05 -10.07
C THR A 106 -2.70 0.11 -10.67
N GLY A 107 -2.90 -0.30 -11.93
CA GLY A 107 -4.16 -0.11 -12.63
C GLY A 107 -4.48 1.36 -12.94
N THR A 108 -3.51 2.26 -12.80
CA THR A 108 -3.66 3.70 -13.08
C THR A 108 -3.23 4.02 -14.50
N LYS A 109 -3.85 5.05 -15.08
CA LYS A 109 -3.34 5.67 -16.30
C LYS A 109 -2.33 6.76 -15.92
N MET A 110 -1.16 6.72 -16.54
CA MET A 110 -0.07 7.65 -16.24
C MET A 110 0.50 8.27 -17.50
N HIS A 111 0.68 9.59 -17.48
CA HIS A 111 1.30 10.35 -18.54
C HIS A 111 2.39 11.27 -17.98
N VAL A 112 3.53 11.37 -18.66
CA VAL A 112 4.63 12.23 -18.23
C VAL A 112 4.75 13.40 -19.20
N ASP A 113 4.54 14.60 -18.67
CA ASP A 113 4.83 15.84 -19.39
C ASP A 113 6.31 16.19 -19.20
N GLN A 114 7.08 16.04 -20.27
CA GLN A 114 8.52 16.27 -20.26
C GLN A 114 8.91 17.74 -20.25
N VAL A 115 7.99 18.65 -20.61
CA VAL A 115 8.21 20.09 -20.62
C VAL A 115 7.96 20.64 -19.23
N ARG A 116 6.78 20.34 -18.67
CA ARG A 116 6.39 20.74 -17.31
C ARG A 116 7.09 19.93 -16.21
N LYS A 117 7.77 18.83 -16.57
CA LYS A 117 8.44 17.90 -15.64
C LYS A 117 7.48 17.31 -14.61
N VAL A 118 6.25 16.98 -15.02
CA VAL A 118 5.21 16.43 -14.14
C VAL A 118 4.74 15.06 -14.60
N LEU A 119 4.39 14.22 -13.63
CA LEU A 119 3.63 12.99 -13.82
C LEU A 119 2.15 13.28 -13.56
N GLN A 120 1.33 13.05 -14.58
CA GLN A 120 -0.12 13.07 -14.49
C GLN A 120 -0.61 11.64 -14.25
N ILE A 121 -1.44 11.45 -13.23
CA ILE A 121 -1.95 10.16 -12.79
C ILE A 121 -3.48 10.26 -12.77
N GLU A 122 -4.14 9.32 -13.44
CA GLU A 122 -5.59 9.15 -13.43
C GLU A 122 -5.93 7.78 -12.84
N GLY A 123 -6.82 7.78 -11.84
CA GLY A 123 -7.27 6.55 -11.17
C GLY A 123 -8.00 6.86 -9.87
N THR A 124 -8.19 5.84 -9.04
CA THR A 124 -8.82 5.98 -7.73
C THR A 124 -7.87 6.64 -6.74
N LEU A 125 -8.37 7.26 -5.66
CA LEU A 125 -7.51 7.91 -4.65
C LEU A 125 -6.48 6.95 -4.04
N LYS A 126 -6.89 5.71 -3.77
CA LYS A 126 -6.01 4.63 -3.26
C LYS A 126 -4.92 4.24 -4.27
N GLN A 127 -5.28 4.17 -5.54
CA GLN A 127 -4.32 3.88 -6.59
C GLN A 127 -3.32 5.03 -6.76
N ILE A 128 -3.81 6.28 -6.77
CA ILE A 128 -2.98 7.49 -6.85
C ILE A 128 -2.03 7.59 -5.67
N SER A 129 -2.49 7.33 -4.44
CA SER A 129 -1.64 7.37 -3.24
C SER A 129 -0.53 6.32 -3.30
N SER A 130 -0.86 5.12 -3.76
CA SER A 130 0.11 4.03 -3.98
C SER A 130 1.17 4.39 -5.02
N VAL A 131 0.76 5.04 -6.12
CA VAL A 131 1.69 5.54 -7.15
C VAL A 131 2.58 6.64 -6.59
N LYS A 132 2.01 7.67 -5.96
CA LYS A 132 2.76 8.80 -5.38
C LYS A 132 3.82 8.32 -4.39
N LYS A 133 3.47 7.37 -3.51
CA LYS A 133 4.41 6.77 -2.56
C LYS A 133 5.55 6.03 -3.26
N ARG A 134 5.24 5.23 -4.28
CA ARG A 134 6.24 4.44 -5.03
C ARG A 134 7.19 5.35 -5.82
N VAL A 135 6.67 6.37 -6.49
CA VAL A 135 7.49 7.30 -7.26
C VAL A 135 8.28 8.22 -6.34
N GLY A 136 7.68 8.74 -5.26
CA GLY A 136 8.41 9.53 -4.25
C GLY A 136 9.64 8.80 -3.70
N ALA A 137 9.47 7.54 -3.31
CA ALA A 137 10.59 6.70 -2.87
C ALA A 137 11.64 6.45 -3.97
N LEU A 138 11.24 6.43 -5.25
CA LEU A 138 12.18 6.31 -6.37
C LEU A 138 12.96 7.62 -6.56
N LEU A 139 12.30 8.77 -6.44
CA LEU A 139 12.91 10.09 -6.57
C LEU A 139 13.95 10.34 -5.48
N GLU A 140 13.59 10.09 -4.21
CA GLU A 140 14.49 10.28 -3.05
C GLU A 140 15.78 9.47 -3.18
N ARG A 141 15.68 8.21 -3.63
CA ARG A 141 16.85 7.35 -3.85
C ARG A 141 17.80 7.94 -4.88
N VAL A 142 17.26 8.49 -5.96
CA VAL A 142 18.07 9.05 -7.05
C VAL A 142 18.65 10.41 -6.68
N SER A 143 17.93 11.24 -5.91
CA SER A 143 18.45 12.52 -5.41
C SER A 143 19.68 12.29 -4.51
N ASN A 144 19.61 11.32 -3.59
CA ASN A 144 20.72 11.01 -2.68
C ASN A 144 21.95 10.46 -3.42
N ASP A 145 21.75 9.60 -4.43
CA ASP A 145 22.86 9.08 -5.26
C ASP A 145 23.59 10.18 -6.04
N ASN A 146 22.92 11.31 -6.32
CA ASN A 146 23.50 12.41 -7.08
C ASN A 146 24.33 13.37 -6.20
N GLU A 147 23.99 13.51 -4.92
CA GLU A 147 24.76 14.29 -3.94
C GLU A 147 26.04 13.57 -3.50
N GLN A 148 26.06 12.24 -3.55
CA GLN A 148 27.22 11.43 -3.15
C GLN A 148 28.36 11.35 -4.20
N ARG A 149 28.25 12.04 -5.35
CA ARG A 149 29.37 12.15 -6.30
C ARG A 149 30.22 13.38 -5.96
N PRO A 150 31.36 13.22 -5.25
CA PRO A 150 32.30 14.32 -5.15
C PRO A 150 32.84 14.62 -6.55
N GLY A 151 32.77 15.88 -6.98
CA GLY A 151 33.48 16.35 -8.16
C GLY A 151 34.95 15.95 -8.04
N GLY A 152 35.42 15.11 -8.97
CA GLY A 152 36.73 14.47 -8.82
C GLY A 152 37.34 14.02 -10.14
N VAL A 153 37.97 14.98 -10.83
CA VAL A 153 39.21 14.87 -11.63
C VAL A 153 39.26 13.78 -12.72
N GLY A 154 39.16 14.21 -13.98
CA GLY A 154 39.71 13.42 -15.08
C GLY A 154 41.23 13.59 -15.18
N PRO A 155 42.01 12.52 -15.39
CA PRO A 155 43.25 12.58 -16.15
C PRO A 155 42.94 12.00 -17.55
N GLY A 156 43.21 12.72 -18.64
CA GLY A 156 44.57 13.10 -18.98
C GLY A 156 45.18 11.96 -19.78
N SER A 157 44.91 11.97 -21.08
CA SER A 157 45.55 11.09 -22.06
C SER A 157 47.07 11.21 -21.92
N SER A 158 47.76 10.10 -21.63
CA SER A 158 49.20 10.01 -21.86
C SER A 158 49.55 8.67 -22.49
N TYR A 159 50.00 8.79 -23.73
CA TYR A 159 50.75 7.81 -24.49
C TYR A 159 52.05 7.46 -23.77
N THR A 160 52.29 6.18 -23.50
CA THR A 160 53.60 5.51 -23.50
C THR A 160 53.32 4.04 -23.79
N GLY A 161 53.87 3.37 -24.81
CA GLY A 161 55.26 3.41 -25.26
C GLY A 161 55.88 2.04 -24.96
N PHE A 162 56.06 1.25 -26.02
CA PHE A 162 56.87 0.04 -26.18
C PHE A 162 57.82 -0.40 -25.03
N SER A 163 57.82 -1.70 -24.72
CA SER A 163 59.07 -2.44 -24.47
C SER A 163 58.93 -3.91 -24.89
N MET A 164 59.98 -4.40 -25.57
CA MET A 164 60.13 -5.72 -26.17
C MET A 164 60.30 -6.83 -25.13
N TYR A 165 59.89 -8.05 -25.51
CA TYR A 165 60.81 -9.17 -25.69
C TYR A 165 60.57 -9.80 -27.06
#